data_AF-A0A3A8KRK2-F1
#
_entry.id   AF-A0A3A8KRK2-F1
#
_cell.length_a   1.000
_cell.length_b   1.000
_cell.length_c   1.000
_cell.angle_alpha   90.00
_cell.angle_beta   90.00
_cell.angle_gamma   90.00
#
_symmetry.space_group_name_H-M   'P 1'
#
loop_
_entity.id
_entity.type
_entity.pdbx_description
1 polymer ?
#
loop_
_entity_poly.entity_id
_entity_poly.type
_entity_poly.pdbx_seq_one_letter_code
_entity_poly.pdbx_strand_id
1 'polypeptide(L)'
;MGFSIGSKIDSVMARVRQAAEQARANMAAAAESVKEPLADAPNAKPLDVNQGVYLDSFEDERAKKKGLPELAAPPPPGSTAPASAMPVNEAEQAQQENGWKSTQPTVVQTSKTGCAEAALTFLEQSDSEAPAPLTQQQAQEQVRNKADTLATSPSGVKEQGVDVNLDDGATPAEMGAVLGSMGIAVTHSSADCDTKMLSNALKKGELALAQVDSNALLNTTLEPGEQKQEPGELHWITIDGVDAGKTDSKDDDLYHVRDPVNGAYWMTAADLKKCVSSAKENHGGGGVMTIQKEKDRKTKTPEQLEALAQRNVERANVLGKGNGGASRRASIAESS
;
A
#
# COMPACT_ATOMS: atom_id res chain seq x y z
N MET A 1 58.01 -9.81 -30.92
CA MET A 1 56.73 -10.47 -30.58
C MET A 1 55.80 -9.41 -29.97
N GLY A 2 54.90 -8.82 -30.77
CA GLY A 2 53.93 -7.83 -30.30
C GLY A 2 52.63 -8.53 -29.91
N PHE A 3 52.21 -8.40 -28.66
CA PHE A 3 50.96 -9.00 -28.17
C PHE A 3 49.75 -8.17 -28.61
N SER A 4 48.87 -8.78 -29.40
CA SER A 4 47.59 -8.22 -29.85
C SER A 4 46.57 -8.19 -28.70
N ILE A 5 46.43 -7.03 -28.05
CA ILE A 5 45.41 -6.77 -27.03
C ILE A 5 44.09 -6.32 -27.67
N GLY A 6 44.15 -5.70 -28.85
CA GLY A 6 42.95 -5.19 -29.56
C GLY A 6 41.95 -6.28 -29.94
N SER A 7 42.42 -7.45 -30.39
CA SER A 7 41.51 -8.52 -30.85
C SER A 7 40.69 -9.18 -29.74
N LYS A 8 41.12 -9.06 -28.48
CA LYS A 8 40.38 -9.61 -27.34
C LYS A 8 39.23 -8.70 -26.90
N ILE A 9 39.40 -7.38 -27.02
CA ILE A 9 38.35 -6.40 -26.67
C ILE A 9 37.23 -6.44 -27.71
N ASP A 10 37.57 -6.54 -29.00
CA ASP A 10 36.58 -6.68 -30.07
C ASP A 10 35.75 -7.99 -29.95
N SER A 11 36.37 -9.07 -29.48
CA SER A 11 35.68 -10.35 -29.23
C SER A 11 34.67 -10.28 -28.07
N VAL A 12 34.95 -9.48 -27.04
CA VAL A 12 34.05 -9.32 -25.89
C VAL A 12 32.86 -8.43 -26.29
N MET A 13 33.11 -7.33 -27.00
CA MET A 13 32.04 -6.44 -27.47
C MET A 13 31.12 -7.12 -28.49
N ALA A 14 31.65 -8.00 -29.33
CA ALA A 14 30.85 -8.83 -30.23
C ALA A 14 29.91 -9.79 -29.47
N ARG A 15 30.40 -10.42 -28.39
CA ARG A 15 29.57 -11.29 -27.54
C ARG A 15 28.49 -10.51 -26.77
N VAL A 16 28.79 -9.30 -26.31
CA VAL A 16 27.80 -8.45 -25.63
C VAL A 16 26.68 -8.03 -26.60
N ARG A 17 27.01 -7.70 -27.85
CA ARG A 17 25.98 -7.40 -28.89
C ARG A 17 25.15 -8.63 -29.22
N GLN A 18 25.79 -9.78 -29.38
CA GLN A 18 25.09 -11.04 -29.66
C GLN A 18 24.15 -11.45 -28.51
N ALA A 19 24.57 -11.25 -27.26
CA ALA A 19 23.73 -11.49 -26.08
C ALA A 19 22.54 -10.51 -26.00
N ALA A 20 22.75 -9.25 -26.34
CA ALA A 20 21.67 -8.24 -26.37
C ALA A 20 20.64 -8.52 -27.49
N GLU A 21 21.09 -8.99 -28.65
CA GLU A 21 20.20 -9.40 -29.75
C GLU A 21 19.42 -10.68 -29.40
N GLN A 22 20.06 -11.64 -28.73
CA GLN A 22 19.40 -12.86 -28.27
C GLN A 22 18.38 -12.59 -27.15
N ALA A 23 18.67 -11.66 -26.24
CA ALA A 23 17.71 -11.20 -25.23
C ALA A 23 16.50 -10.52 -25.87
N ARG A 24 16.71 -9.69 -26.91
CA ARG A 24 15.61 -9.08 -27.68
C ARG A 24 14.78 -10.11 -28.45
N ALA A 25 15.41 -11.12 -29.04
CA ALA A 25 14.71 -12.21 -29.72
C ALA A 25 13.88 -13.05 -28.74
N ASN A 26 14.39 -13.32 -27.53
CA ASN A 26 13.64 -14.04 -26.50
C ASN A 26 12.46 -13.23 -25.95
N MET A 27 12.60 -11.90 -25.80
CA MET A 27 11.46 -11.03 -25.44
C MET A 27 10.42 -10.93 -26.55
N ALA A 28 10.83 -10.91 -27.82
CA ALA A 28 9.90 -10.93 -28.95
C ALA A 28 9.14 -12.26 -29.06
N ALA A 29 9.82 -13.40 -28.83
CA ALA A 29 9.19 -14.72 -28.80
C ALA A 29 8.24 -14.88 -27.60
N ALA A 30 8.57 -14.31 -26.44
CA ALA A 30 7.68 -14.26 -25.28
C ALA A 30 6.44 -13.39 -25.54
N ALA A 31 6.57 -12.30 -26.30
CA ALA A 31 5.45 -11.46 -26.72
C ALA A 31 4.52 -12.13 -27.76
N GLU A 32 5.06 -13.02 -28.61
CA GLU A 32 4.25 -13.82 -29.55
C GLU A 32 3.56 -15.02 -28.88
N SER A 33 4.15 -15.58 -27.82
CA SER A 33 3.59 -16.70 -27.03
C SER A 33 2.30 -16.36 -26.26
N VAL A 34 1.92 -15.09 -26.13
CA VAL A 34 0.71 -14.65 -25.39
C VAL A 34 -0.54 -14.61 -26.30
N LYS A 35 -0.44 -15.02 -27.57
CA LYS A 35 -1.55 -14.97 -28.54
C LYS A 35 -2.37 -16.24 -28.71
N GLU A 36 -2.13 -17.31 -27.96
CA GLU A 36 -3.01 -18.49 -27.99
C GLU A 36 -3.97 -18.49 -26.80
N PRO A 37 -5.28 -18.26 -27.01
CA PRO A 37 -6.26 -18.38 -25.93
C PRO A 37 -6.41 -19.86 -25.55
N LEU A 38 -6.28 -20.15 -24.24
CA LEU A 38 -6.70 -21.44 -23.68
C LEU A 38 -8.16 -21.70 -24.02
N ALA A 39 -8.39 -22.72 -24.86
CA ALA A 39 -9.72 -23.21 -25.20
C ALA A 39 -10.24 -24.13 -24.09
N ASP A 40 -10.88 -23.56 -23.05
CA ASP A 40 -11.98 -24.22 -22.30
C ASP A 40 -12.69 -23.32 -21.26
N ALA A 41 -13.03 -22.08 -21.63
CA ALA A 41 -13.91 -21.23 -20.82
C ALA A 41 -15.30 -21.09 -21.51
N PRO A 42 -16.42 -21.42 -20.83
CA PRO A 42 -17.74 -21.30 -21.44
C PRO A 42 -18.11 -19.83 -21.68
N ASN A 43 -18.25 -19.46 -22.96
CA ASN A 43 -18.95 -18.31 -23.53
C ASN A 43 -19.21 -17.10 -22.59
N ALA A 44 -18.16 -16.30 -22.34
CA ALA A 44 -18.35 -14.91 -21.94
C ALA A 44 -18.54 -14.04 -23.19
N LYS A 45 -19.68 -13.36 -23.30
CA LYS A 45 -19.95 -12.36 -24.34
C LYS A 45 -18.91 -11.21 -24.25
N PRO A 46 -18.52 -10.57 -25.36
CA PRO A 46 -17.62 -9.43 -25.33
C PRO A 46 -18.23 -8.29 -24.52
N LEU A 47 -17.45 -7.71 -23.59
CA LEU A 47 -17.81 -6.51 -22.86
C LEU A 47 -17.86 -5.30 -23.82
N ASP A 48 -19.03 -4.66 -23.88
CA ASP A 48 -19.25 -3.43 -24.62
C ASP A 48 -18.51 -2.27 -23.94
N VAL A 49 -17.65 -1.59 -24.69
CA VAL A 49 -16.71 -0.54 -24.24
C VAL A 49 -17.39 0.78 -23.88
N ASN A 50 -18.72 0.85 -23.85
CA ASN A 50 -19.49 2.04 -23.47
C ASN A 50 -20.35 1.88 -22.20
N GLN A 51 -20.17 0.82 -21.40
CA GLN A 51 -20.78 0.71 -20.07
C GLN A 51 -19.70 0.56 -18.99
N GLY A 52 -19.13 1.69 -18.60
CA GLY A 52 -18.10 1.78 -17.56
C GLY A 52 -18.29 3.03 -16.69
N VAL A 53 -19.53 3.32 -16.30
CA VAL A 53 -19.83 4.23 -15.19
C VAL A 53 -20.68 3.44 -14.21
N TYR A 54 -20.04 2.75 -13.26
CA TYR A 54 -20.73 2.37 -12.05
C TYR A 54 -20.91 3.64 -11.21
N LEU A 55 -22.01 4.34 -11.49
CA LEU A 55 -22.53 5.40 -10.65
C LEU A 55 -22.83 4.80 -9.27
N ASP A 56 -22.29 5.47 -8.26
CA ASP A 56 -22.54 5.27 -6.86
C ASP A 56 -24.05 5.36 -6.55
N SER A 57 -24.71 4.22 -6.32
CA SER A 57 -26.14 4.19 -6.03
C SER A 57 -26.49 4.59 -4.58
N PHE A 58 -25.55 5.16 -3.81
CA PHE A 58 -25.85 5.72 -2.49
C PHE A 58 -25.84 7.26 -2.43
N GLU A 59 -25.28 7.95 -3.42
CA GLU A 59 -25.35 9.42 -3.49
C GLU A 59 -26.68 9.92 -4.11
N ASP A 60 -27.31 9.13 -4.98
CA ASP A 60 -28.51 9.55 -5.72
C ASP A 60 -29.84 9.40 -4.94
N GLU A 61 -29.86 8.63 -3.83
CA GLU A 61 -31.04 8.54 -2.95
C GLU A 61 -31.17 9.72 -1.97
N ARG A 62 -30.07 10.45 -1.67
CA ARG A 62 -30.17 11.71 -0.92
C ARG A 62 -30.66 12.88 -1.78
N ALA A 63 -30.48 12.82 -3.10
CA ALA A 63 -30.80 13.93 -4.00
C ALA A 63 -32.28 13.97 -4.47
N LYS A 64 -33.09 12.92 -4.23
CA LYS A 64 -34.48 12.83 -4.76
C LYS A 64 -35.62 13.10 -3.77
N LYS A 65 -35.36 13.77 -2.64
CA LYS A 65 -36.43 14.37 -1.79
C LYS A 65 -36.33 15.89 -1.72
N LYS A 66 -36.32 16.57 -2.88
CA LYS A 66 -36.73 17.99 -2.97
C LYS A 66 -38.21 18.03 -3.31
N GLY A 67 -39.07 18.36 -2.34
CA GLY A 67 -40.47 18.64 -2.68
C GLY A 67 -41.54 18.64 -1.58
N LEU A 68 -41.21 18.60 -0.28
CA LEU A 68 -42.20 18.80 0.78
C LEU A 68 -41.63 19.78 1.82
N PRO A 69 -42.36 20.85 2.20
CA PRO A 69 -41.92 21.71 3.29
C PRO A 69 -41.92 20.91 4.59
N GLU A 70 -40.74 20.74 5.17
CA GLU A 70 -40.56 20.08 6.46
C GLU A 70 -41.14 21.00 7.54
N LEU A 71 -42.26 20.59 8.15
CA LEU A 71 -42.76 21.17 9.39
C LEU A 71 -41.77 20.83 10.50
N ALA A 72 -40.81 21.71 10.75
CA ALA A 72 -39.88 21.60 11.85
C ALA A 72 -40.65 21.62 13.18
N ALA A 73 -40.68 20.50 13.90
CA ALA A 73 -40.99 20.50 15.31
C ALA A 73 -39.79 21.13 16.05
N PRO A 74 -39.98 22.12 16.94
CA PRO A 74 -38.88 22.67 17.71
C PRO A 74 -38.29 21.59 18.63
N PRO A 75 -36.95 21.52 18.77
CA PRO A 75 -36.33 20.54 19.65
C PRO A 75 -36.70 20.82 21.12
N PRO A 76 -36.80 19.78 21.96
CA PRO A 76 -37.03 19.95 23.39
C PRO A 76 -35.86 20.74 24.01
N PRO A 77 -36.15 21.72 24.91
CA PRO A 77 -35.10 22.53 25.52
C PRO A 77 -34.21 21.66 26.40
N GLY A 78 -32.92 21.55 26.06
CA GLY A 78 -31.91 20.91 26.91
C GLY A 78 -30.95 19.92 26.25
N SER A 79 -31.12 19.57 24.96
CA SER A 79 -30.17 18.69 24.27
C SER A 79 -29.25 19.49 23.34
N THR A 80 -28.13 19.97 23.88
CA THR A 80 -26.97 20.32 23.06
C THR A 80 -26.08 19.09 22.92
N ALA A 81 -26.51 18.11 22.13
CA ALA A 81 -25.54 17.20 21.54
C ALA A 81 -24.77 18.03 20.49
N PRO A 82 -23.46 18.27 20.64
CA PRO A 82 -22.72 18.93 19.58
C PRO A 82 -22.80 18.04 18.34
N ALA A 83 -23.11 18.64 17.19
CA ALA A 83 -22.94 17.99 15.90
C ALA A 83 -21.50 17.44 15.86
N SER A 84 -21.33 16.13 15.70
CA SER A 84 -20.02 15.50 15.62
C SER A 84 -19.28 16.13 14.43
N ALA A 85 -18.31 17.00 14.71
CA ALA A 85 -17.43 17.52 13.68
C ALA A 85 -16.72 16.33 13.02
N MET A 86 -16.67 16.32 11.70
CA MET A 86 -15.90 15.32 10.97
C MET A 86 -14.43 15.41 11.42
N PRO A 87 -13.72 14.29 11.60
CA PRO A 87 -12.32 14.30 11.97
C PRO A 87 -11.48 15.14 10.99
N VAL A 88 -10.49 15.86 11.51
CA VAL A 88 -9.61 16.75 10.72
C VAL A 88 -8.22 16.12 10.64
N ASN A 89 -7.67 15.98 9.42
CA ASN A 89 -6.31 15.48 9.25
C ASN A 89 -5.27 16.57 9.58
N GLU A 90 -4.74 16.53 10.80
CA GLU A 90 -3.69 17.46 11.26
C GLU A 90 -2.32 17.23 10.59
N ALA A 91 -2.11 16.09 9.92
CA ALA A 91 -0.86 15.77 9.24
C ALA A 91 -0.77 16.35 7.82
N GLU A 92 -1.90 16.74 7.22
CA GLU A 92 -2.00 17.02 5.78
C GLU A 92 -1.01 18.09 5.30
N GLN A 93 -0.91 19.22 6.01
CA GLN A 93 0.00 20.30 5.61
C GLN A 93 1.46 19.85 5.67
N ALA A 94 1.88 19.21 6.77
CA ALA A 94 3.26 18.74 6.93
C ALA A 94 3.62 17.66 5.91
N GLN A 95 2.66 16.81 5.55
CA GLN A 95 2.83 15.80 4.50
C GLN A 95 3.07 16.44 3.13
N GLN A 96 2.30 17.48 2.78
CA GLN A 96 2.51 18.25 1.55
C GLN A 96 3.90 18.91 1.52
N GLU A 97 4.34 19.50 2.64
CA GLU A 97 5.68 20.07 2.79
C GLU A 97 6.80 19.03 2.63
N ASN A 98 6.55 17.78 3.03
CA ASN A 98 7.46 16.64 2.83
C ASN A 98 7.30 15.95 1.46
N GLY A 99 6.52 16.54 0.55
CA GLY A 99 6.40 16.08 -0.82
C GLY A 99 5.35 14.99 -1.05
N TRP A 100 4.46 14.72 -0.09
CA TRP A 100 3.35 13.78 -0.26
C TRP A 100 2.11 14.46 -0.87
N LYS A 101 1.38 13.76 -1.72
CA LYS A 101 0.01 14.12 -2.12
C LYS A 101 -0.99 13.34 -1.26
N SER A 102 -1.48 13.96 -0.18
CA SER A 102 -2.44 13.37 0.78
C SER A 102 -3.84 13.11 0.19
N THR A 103 -4.17 13.67 -0.97
CA THR A 103 -5.52 13.62 -1.57
C THR A 103 -5.74 12.47 -2.55
N GLN A 104 -4.76 11.58 -2.72
CA GLN A 104 -4.92 10.44 -3.63
C GLN A 104 -6.01 9.48 -3.13
N PRO A 105 -6.80 8.87 -4.03
CA PRO A 105 -7.75 7.83 -3.63
C PRO A 105 -7.00 6.59 -3.12
N THR A 106 -7.66 5.80 -2.29
CA THR A 106 -7.13 4.48 -1.89
C THR A 106 -7.02 3.58 -3.11
N VAL A 107 -5.87 2.92 -3.25
CA VAL A 107 -5.62 1.93 -4.30
C VAL A 107 -6.25 0.61 -3.87
N VAL A 108 -7.20 0.11 -4.67
CA VAL A 108 -7.84 -1.19 -4.43
C VAL A 108 -6.90 -2.31 -4.90
N GLN A 109 -6.69 -3.32 -4.07
CA GLN A 109 -5.91 -4.50 -4.45
C GLN A 109 -6.61 -5.28 -5.59
N THR A 110 -5.83 -5.79 -6.53
CA THR A 110 -6.34 -6.53 -7.70
C THR A 110 -6.36 -8.05 -7.51
N SER A 111 -5.74 -8.56 -6.45
CA SER A 111 -5.68 -9.98 -6.09
C SER A 111 -5.95 -10.19 -4.59
N LYS A 112 -6.06 -11.45 -4.14
CA LYS A 112 -6.19 -11.77 -2.69
C LYS A 112 -4.95 -11.34 -1.88
N THR A 113 -3.79 -11.36 -2.53
CA THR A 113 -2.47 -11.11 -1.95
C THR A 113 -1.94 -9.71 -2.19
N GLY A 114 -2.57 -8.93 -3.05
CA GLY A 114 -2.07 -7.65 -3.54
C GLY A 114 -2.19 -6.46 -2.58
N CYS A 115 -2.44 -6.66 -1.28
CA CYS A 115 -2.55 -5.53 -0.34
C CYS A 115 -1.22 -4.75 -0.22
N ALA A 116 -0.09 -5.47 -0.22
CA ALA A 116 1.23 -4.86 -0.18
C ALA A 116 1.50 -4.03 -1.44
N GLU A 117 1.26 -4.61 -2.61
CA GLU A 117 1.42 -3.94 -3.90
C GLU A 117 0.51 -2.71 -4.02
N ALA A 118 -0.74 -2.81 -3.54
CA ALA A 118 -1.67 -1.70 -3.53
C ALA A 118 -1.19 -0.55 -2.62
N ALA A 119 -0.67 -0.86 -1.42
CA ALA A 119 -0.08 0.14 -0.53
C ALA A 119 1.14 0.82 -1.17
N LEU A 120 2.05 0.05 -1.78
CA LEU A 120 3.21 0.58 -2.51
C LEU A 120 2.79 1.44 -3.71
N THR A 121 1.76 1.02 -4.44
CA THR A 121 1.20 1.76 -5.58
C THR A 121 0.62 3.10 -5.12
N PHE A 122 -0.11 3.12 -4.00
CA PHE A 122 -0.58 4.36 -3.40
C PHE A 122 0.57 5.32 -3.07
N LEU A 123 1.66 4.82 -2.49
CA LEU A 123 2.83 5.63 -2.16
C LEU A 123 3.52 6.19 -3.41
N GLU A 124 3.59 5.42 -4.49
CA GLU A 124 4.12 5.87 -5.78
C GLU A 124 3.25 6.96 -6.41
N GLN A 125 1.91 6.83 -6.34
CA GLN A 125 0.97 7.87 -6.78
C GLN A 125 0.98 9.13 -5.92
N SER A 126 1.37 8.99 -4.65
CA SER A 126 1.43 10.08 -3.67
C SER A 126 2.65 11.00 -3.87
N ASP A 127 3.22 11.04 -5.08
CA ASP A 127 4.29 11.96 -5.42
C ASP A 127 3.85 13.37 -5.79
N SER A 128 4.11 14.34 -4.90
CA SER A 128 3.78 15.74 -5.16
C SER A 128 4.62 16.36 -6.25
N GLU A 129 5.85 15.90 -6.42
CA GLU A 129 6.78 16.45 -7.40
C GLU A 129 6.59 15.90 -8.82
N ALA A 130 5.65 14.96 -9.03
CA ALA A 130 5.31 14.49 -10.36
C ALA A 130 4.45 15.54 -11.09
N PRO A 131 4.81 15.93 -12.34
CA PRO A 131 4.12 16.98 -13.09
C PRO A 131 2.66 16.61 -13.43
N ALA A 132 2.35 15.31 -13.46
CA ALA A 132 1.00 14.77 -13.51
C ALA A 132 0.91 13.58 -12.53
N PRO A 133 -0.26 13.36 -11.89
CA PRO A 133 -0.46 12.16 -11.09
C PRO A 133 -0.39 10.91 -11.99
N LEU A 134 0.32 9.89 -11.53
CA LEU A 134 0.33 8.58 -12.20
C LEU A 134 -1.05 7.94 -12.11
N THR A 135 -1.49 7.29 -13.19
CA THR A 135 -2.63 6.37 -13.09
C THR A 135 -2.27 5.20 -12.18
N GLN A 136 -3.27 4.52 -11.62
CA GLN A 136 -3.03 3.35 -10.76
C GLN A 136 -2.21 2.29 -11.51
N GLN A 137 -2.52 2.03 -12.77
CA GLN A 137 -1.78 1.07 -13.60
C GLN A 137 -0.32 1.48 -13.81
N GLN A 138 -0.04 2.74 -14.10
CA GLN A 138 1.34 3.24 -14.29
C GLN A 138 2.17 3.16 -13.01
N ALA A 139 1.57 3.50 -11.86
CA ALA A 139 2.22 3.40 -10.58
C ALA A 139 2.48 1.93 -10.19
N GLN A 140 1.49 1.06 -10.44
CA GLN A 140 1.62 -0.37 -10.19
C GLN A 140 2.72 -1.01 -11.04
N GLU A 141 2.80 -0.66 -12.33
CA GLU A 141 3.87 -1.11 -13.22
C GLU A 141 5.25 -0.66 -12.73
N GLN A 142 5.38 0.58 -12.22
CA GLN A 142 6.63 1.06 -11.65
C GLN A 142 7.01 0.30 -10.37
N VAL A 143 6.06 0.00 -9.49
CA VAL A 143 6.28 -0.83 -8.30
C VAL A 143 6.73 -2.23 -8.68
N ARG A 144 6.06 -2.86 -9.66
CA ARG A 144 6.42 -4.19 -10.17
C ARG A 144 7.82 -4.22 -10.77
N ASN A 145 8.15 -3.27 -11.65
CA ASN A 145 9.49 -3.17 -12.24
C ASN A 145 10.59 -3.04 -11.17
N LYS A 146 10.33 -2.30 -10.08
CA LYS A 146 11.25 -2.17 -8.94
C LYS A 146 11.39 -3.48 -8.16
N ALA A 147 10.30 -4.17 -7.87
CA ALA A 147 10.31 -5.46 -7.21
C ALA A 147 11.05 -6.52 -8.06
N ASP A 148 10.74 -6.61 -9.35
CA ASP A 148 11.37 -7.54 -10.30
C ASP A 148 12.88 -7.28 -10.43
N THR A 149 13.29 -6.01 -10.41
CA THR A 149 14.72 -5.64 -10.41
C THR A 149 15.42 -6.16 -9.16
N LEU A 150 14.81 -6.02 -7.97
CA LEU A 150 15.35 -6.54 -6.71
C LEU A 150 15.40 -8.07 -6.69
N ALA A 151 14.38 -8.73 -7.25
CA ALA A 151 14.30 -10.20 -7.31
C ALA A 151 15.34 -10.81 -8.24
N THR A 152 15.58 -10.19 -9.40
CA THR A 152 16.39 -10.76 -10.48
C THR A 152 17.85 -10.31 -10.48
N SER A 153 18.16 -9.12 -9.98
CA SER A 153 19.52 -8.58 -10.01
C SER A 153 20.32 -9.03 -8.77
N PRO A 154 21.63 -9.30 -8.90
CA PRO A 154 22.51 -9.39 -7.75
C PRO A 154 22.42 -8.08 -6.97
N SER A 155 21.99 -8.18 -5.71
CA SER A 155 21.84 -7.02 -4.82
C SER A 155 22.15 -7.46 -3.40
N GLY A 156 22.62 -6.54 -2.55
CA GLY A 156 22.83 -6.82 -1.14
C GLY A 156 21.52 -7.13 -0.39
N VAL A 157 20.36 -6.76 -0.94
CA VAL A 157 19.05 -7.26 -0.45
C VAL A 157 18.95 -8.78 -0.62
N LYS A 158 19.34 -9.29 -1.79
CA LYS A 158 19.37 -10.73 -2.07
C LYS A 158 20.46 -11.44 -1.26
N GLU A 159 21.60 -10.80 -1.02
CA GLU A 159 22.66 -11.32 -0.13
C GLU A 159 22.22 -11.38 1.35
N GLN A 160 21.33 -10.47 1.78
CA GLN A 160 20.65 -10.54 3.09
C GLN A 160 19.60 -11.66 3.17
N GLY A 161 19.39 -12.42 2.09
CA GLY A 161 18.45 -13.54 2.04
C GLY A 161 17.00 -13.11 1.82
N VAL A 162 16.76 -11.89 1.32
CA VAL A 162 15.42 -11.42 0.96
C VAL A 162 15.20 -11.68 -0.53
N ASP A 163 14.24 -12.55 -0.84
CA ASP A 163 13.81 -12.86 -2.20
C ASP A 163 12.49 -12.17 -2.48
N VAL A 164 12.55 -10.96 -3.05
CA VAL A 164 11.37 -10.10 -3.20
C VAL A 164 10.36 -10.71 -4.16
N ASN A 165 9.19 -11.07 -3.63
CA ASN A 165 8.04 -11.49 -4.41
C ASN A 165 6.78 -10.73 -3.94
N LEU A 166 6.04 -10.13 -4.87
CA LEU A 166 4.77 -9.44 -4.56
C LEU A 166 3.53 -10.27 -4.92
N ASP A 167 3.69 -11.44 -5.54
CA ASP A 167 2.57 -12.28 -5.97
C ASP A 167 1.87 -13.00 -4.82
N ASP A 168 2.59 -13.31 -3.75
CA ASP A 168 2.10 -14.00 -2.54
C ASP A 168 1.97 -13.08 -1.32
N GLY A 169 2.01 -11.77 -1.54
CA GLY A 169 1.97 -10.74 -0.50
C GLY A 169 3.31 -10.05 -0.38
N ALA A 170 3.58 -9.44 0.76
CA ALA A 170 4.93 -9.01 1.10
C ALA A 170 5.20 -9.20 2.58
N THR A 171 6.33 -9.79 2.92
CA THR A 171 6.90 -9.73 4.27
C THR A 171 7.36 -8.30 4.58
N PRO A 172 7.58 -7.95 5.87
CA PRO A 172 8.16 -6.66 6.22
C PRO A 172 9.51 -6.40 5.55
N ALA A 173 10.36 -7.42 5.41
CA ALA A 173 11.65 -7.31 4.73
C ALA A 173 11.49 -6.89 3.26
N GLU A 174 10.61 -7.57 2.52
CA GLU A 174 10.34 -7.27 1.10
C GLU A 174 9.70 -5.89 0.95
N MET A 175 8.75 -5.53 1.82
CA MET A 175 8.16 -4.20 1.86
C MET A 175 9.25 -3.13 2.07
N GLY A 176 10.16 -3.33 3.03
CA GLY A 176 11.30 -2.45 3.26
C GLY A 176 12.21 -2.32 2.04
N ALA A 177 12.53 -3.43 1.38
CA ALA A 177 13.36 -3.43 0.18
C ALA A 177 12.74 -2.63 -0.96
N VAL A 178 11.45 -2.84 -1.26
CA VAL A 178 10.75 -2.11 -2.32
C VAL A 178 10.62 -0.62 -1.99
N LEU A 179 10.33 -0.26 -0.73
CA LEU A 179 10.34 1.15 -0.30
C LEU A 179 11.70 1.81 -0.57
N GLY A 180 12.80 1.10 -0.33
CA GLY A 180 14.14 1.63 -0.58
C GLY A 180 14.42 1.89 -2.05
N SER A 181 13.98 1.00 -2.95
CA SER A 181 14.10 1.18 -4.40
C SER A 181 13.16 2.27 -4.95
N MET A 182 12.13 2.66 -4.20
CA MET A 182 11.29 3.85 -4.43
C MET A 182 11.90 5.15 -3.87
N GLY A 183 13.04 5.07 -3.17
CA GLY A 183 13.64 6.24 -2.50
C GLY A 183 12.83 6.71 -1.30
N ILE A 184 12.15 5.79 -0.61
CA ILE A 184 11.39 6.02 0.61
C ILE A 184 12.13 5.34 1.76
N ALA A 185 12.46 6.08 2.81
CA ALA A 185 13.11 5.56 4.00
C ALA A 185 12.08 5.09 5.02
N VAL A 186 12.32 3.94 5.62
CA VAL A 186 11.67 3.54 6.88
C VAL A 186 12.37 4.30 8.00
N THR A 187 11.69 5.24 8.67
CA THR A 187 12.29 6.12 9.69
C THR A 187 12.25 5.50 11.08
N HIS A 188 11.16 4.80 11.40
CA HIS A 188 10.96 4.07 12.63
C HIS A 188 10.09 2.85 12.37
N SER A 189 10.25 1.82 13.19
CA SER A 189 9.48 0.59 13.12
C SER A 189 9.35 -0.04 14.50
N SER A 190 8.20 -0.64 14.77
CA SER A 190 7.89 -1.29 16.04
C SER A 190 6.98 -2.49 15.80
N ALA A 191 7.25 -3.59 16.52
CA ALA A 191 6.40 -4.77 16.54
C ALA A 191 5.04 -4.52 17.24
N ASP A 192 4.95 -3.43 18.00
CA ASP A 192 3.75 -2.97 18.69
C ASP A 192 3.30 -1.62 18.12
N CYS A 193 2.03 -1.28 18.28
CA CYS A 193 1.52 0.04 17.90
C CYS A 193 1.81 1.07 19.01
N ASP A 194 2.97 1.74 18.92
CA ASP A 194 3.29 2.92 19.71
C ASP A 194 2.59 4.14 19.09
N THR A 195 1.44 4.48 19.66
CA THR A 195 0.59 5.60 19.23
C THR A 195 1.26 6.95 19.39
N LYS A 196 2.10 7.11 20.40
CA LYS A 196 2.83 8.35 20.61
C LYS A 196 3.87 8.54 19.51
N MET A 197 4.62 7.50 19.17
CA MET A 197 5.57 7.54 18.07
C MET A 197 4.84 7.78 16.74
N LEU A 198 3.78 7.02 16.45
CA LEU A 198 3.02 7.11 15.22
C LEU A 198 2.41 8.51 15.02
N SER A 199 1.67 9.02 16.01
CA SER A 199 1.05 10.35 15.91
C SER A 199 2.08 11.46 15.76
N ASN A 200 3.23 11.37 16.45
CA ASN A 200 4.29 12.35 16.30
C ASN A 200 4.94 12.32 14.91
N ALA A 201 5.09 11.14 14.30
CA ALA A 201 5.62 11.00 12.95
C ALA A 201 4.64 11.56 11.91
N LEU A 202 3.36 11.22 12.01
CA LEU A 202 2.31 11.74 11.12
C LEU A 202 2.25 13.27 11.17
N LYS A 203 2.26 13.88 12.36
CA LYS A 203 2.29 15.35 12.52
C LYS A 203 3.55 16.02 11.96
N LYS A 204 4.65 15.27 11.78
CA LYS A 204 5.88 15.75 11.13
C LYS A 204 5.85 15.56 9.61
N GLY A 205 4.75 15.09 9.05
CA GLY A 205 4.58 14.89 7.62
C GLY A 205 5.08 13.54 7.11
N GLU A 206 5.28 12.57 7.98
CA GLU A 206 5.55 11.19 7.59
C GLU A 206 4.23 10.46 7.29
N LEU A 207 4.32 9.33 6.59
CA LEU A 207 3.23 8.36 6.47
C LEU A 207 3.59 7.12 7.31
N ALA A 208 2.66 6.20 7.48
CA ALA A 208 2.99 4.89 8.06
C ALA A 208 2.35 3.74 7.29
N LEU A 209 2.98 2.57 7.41
CA LEU A 209 2.45 1.29 6.98
C LEU A 209 2.28 0.42 8.22
N ALA A 210 1.15 -0.27 8.32
CA ALA A 210 0.90 -1.21 9.40
C ALA A 210 0.59 -2.59 8.86
N GLN A 211 1.15 -3.61 9.51
CA GLN A 211 0.80 -5.00 9.28
C GLN A 211 -0.17 -5.43 10.38
N VAL A 212 -1.38 -5.80 10.00
CA VAL A 212 -2.51 -6.03 10.90
C VAL A 212 -3.22 -7.34 10.58
N ASP A 213 -4.02 -7.85 11.53
CA ASP A 213 -4.90 -8.99 11.28
C ASP A 213 -6.19 -8.51 10.60
N SER A 214 -6.52 -9.13 9.46
CA SER A 214 -7.62 -8.69 8.62
C SER A 214 -9.01 -8.91 9.20
N ASN A 215 -9.23 -9.97 9.99
CA ASN A 215 -10.51 -10.16 10.67
C ASN A 215 -10.61 -9.24 11.88
N ALA A 216 -9.52 -9.00 12.61
CA ALA A 216 -9.50 -8.00 13.67
C ALA A 216 -9.84 -6.61 13.12
N LEU A 217 -9.27 -6.26 11.96
CA LEU A 217 -9.57 -5.01 11.24
C LEU A 217 -11.04 -4.95 10.81
N LEU A 218 -11.55 -6.00 10.18
CA LEU A 218 -12.96 -6.09 9.78
C LEU A 218 -13.91 -5.96 10.99
N ASN A 219 -13.55 -6.58 12.12
CA ASN A 219 -14.35 -6.56 13.33
C ASN A 219 -14.47 -5.15 13.96
N THR A 220 -13.60 -4.19 13.58
CA THR A 220 -13.72 -2.80 14.04
C THR A 220 -14.97 -2.11 13.48
N THR A 221 -15.52 -2.62 12.37
CA THR A 221 -16.71 -2.06 11.72
C THR A 221 -17.96 -2.91 11.88
N LEU A 222 -17.84 -4.12 12.45
CA LEU A 222 -18.96 -5.06 12.61
C LEU A 222 -19.58 -4.98 14.00
N GLU A 223 -20.90 -5.18 14.06
CA GLU A 223 -21.62 -5.32 15.33
C GLU A 223 -21.11 -6.55 16.11
N PRO A 224 -21.15 -6.55 17.46
CA PRO A 224 -20.58 -7.63 18.27
C PRO A 224 -21.05 -9.06 17.91
N GLY A 225 -22.29 -9.21 17.45
CA GLY A 225 -22.85 -10.50 17.03
C GLY A 225 -22.41 -10.98 15.64
N GLU A 226 -21.82 -10.09 14.84
CA GLU A 226 -21.34 -10.36 13.47
C GLU A 226 -19.82 -10.50 13.42
N GLN A 227 -19.13 -10.18 14.52
CA GLN A 227 -17.68 -10.26 14.61
C GLN A 227 -17.18 -11.69 14.45
N LYS A 228 -16.19 -11.85 13.58
CA LYS A 228 -15.51 -13.12 13.35
C LYS A 228 -14.64 -13.46 14.55
N GLN A 229 -14.77 -14.68 15.05
CA GLN A 229 -14.00 -15.16 16.20
C GLN A 229 -12.65 -15.76 15.80
N GLU A 230 -12.52 -16.20 14.55
CA GLU A 230 -11.29 -16.77 14.01
C GLU A 230 -10.30 -15.67 13.59
N PRO A 231 -8.98 -15.87 13.83
CA PRO A 231 -7.95 -15.01 13.28
C PRO A 231 -8.11 -14.85 11.78
N GLY A 232 -7.80 -13.66 11.29
CA GLY A 232 -7.78 -13.39 9.86
C GLY A 232 -6.47 -13.85 9.25
N GLU A 233 -5.99 -13.03 8.34
CA GLU A 233 -4.73 -13.18 7.64
C GLU A 233 -3.95 -11.87 7.80
N LEU A 234 -2.63 -11.89 7.63
CA LEU A 234 -1.83 -10.65 7.66
C LEU A 234 -2.18 -9.75 6.48
N HIS A 235 -2.37 -8.47 6.78
CA HIS A 235 -2.82 -7.46 5.83
C HIS A 235 -2.02 -6.17 5.99
N TRP A 236 -1.67 -5.54 4.85
CA TRP A 236 -1.02 -4.24 4.83
C TRP A 236 -2.02 -3.12 4.63
N ILE A 237 -1.93 -2.11 5.49
CA ILE A 237 -2.68 -0.85 5.38
C ILE A 237 -1.71 0.33 5.39
N THR A 238 -2.11 1.43 4.77
CA THR A 238 -1.41 2.72 4.89
C THR A 238 -2.13 3.61 5.89
N ILE A 239 -1.38 4.38 6.66
CA ILE A 239 -1.90 5.40 7.58
C ILE A 239 -1.31 6.73 7.15
N ASP A 240 -2.17 7.66 6.74
CA ASP A 240 -1.77 8.95 6.19
C ASP A 240 -2.46 10.14 6.87
N GLY A 241 -3.02 9.93 8.06
CA GLY A 241 -3.56 11.04 8.82
C GLY A 241 -3.72 10.75 10.30
N VAL A 242 -3.75 11.83 11.06
CA VAL A 242 -4.06 11.81 12.49
C VAL A 242 -4.97 12.98 12.80
N ASP A 243 -6.03 12.70 13.55
CA ASP A 243 -6.85 13.70 14.23
C ASP A 243 -6.58 13.51 15.72
N ALA A 244 -6.06 14.56 16.37
CA ALA A 244 -5.60 14.42 17.73
C ALA A 244 -6.78 14.23 18.68
N GLY A 245 -6.63 13.27 19.57
CA GLY A 245 -7.50 13.10 20.71
C GLY A 245 -7.57 14.36 21.56
N LYS A 246 -8.60 14.44 22.41
CA LYS A 246 -8.81 15.56 23.34
C LYS A 246 -7.95 15.41 24.60
N THR A 247 -7.31 14.27 24.79
CA THR A 247 -6.46 14.01 25.96
C THR A 247 -4.97 14.21 25.65
N ASP A 248 -4.17 14.29 26.71
CA ASP A 248 -2.70 14.28 26.59
C ASP A 248 -2.17 12.90 26.19
N SER A 249 -2.98 11.85 26.32
CA SER A 249 -2.68 10.53 25.77
C SER A 249 -2.78 10.59 24.24
N LYS A 250 -2.10 9.65 23.57
CA LYS A 250 -2.25 9.44 22.12
C LYS A 250 -3.14 8.24 21.81
N ASP A 251 -3.83 7.75 22.84
CA ASP A 251 -4.68 6.56 22.75
C ASP A 251 -6.12 6.88 22.37
N ASP A 252 -6.51 8.16 22.38
CA ASP A 252 -7.77 8.67 21.86
C ASP A 252 -7.62 9.38 20.50
N ASP A 253 -6.41 9.36 19.92
CA ASP A 253 -6.19 9.81 18.53
C ASP A 253 -7.00 8.93 17.55
N LEU A 254 -7.47 9.55 16.47
CA LEU A 254 -8.01 8.84 15.32
C LEU A 254 -6.95 8.84 14.21
N TYR A 255 -6.81 7.71 13.53
CA TYR A 255 -5.92 7.55 12.40
C TYR A 255 -6.70 7.41 11.11
N HIS A 256 -6.30 8.16 10.08
CA HIS A 256 -6.84 7.99 8.75
C HIS A 256 -6.12 6.81 8.08
N VAL A 257 -6.88 5.77 7.78
CA VAL A 257 -6.41 4.49 7.27
C VAL A 257 -6.85 4.35 5.83
N ARG A 258 -5.93 3.91 4.99
CA ARG A 258 -6.18 3.46 3.62
C ARG A 258 -5.96 1.97 3.54
N ASP A 259 -7.08 1.28 3.47
CA ASP A 259 -7.16 -0.16 3.37
C ASP A 259 -7.43 -0.56 1.91
N PRO A 260 -6.50 -1.31 1.27
CA PRO A 260 -6.69 -1.79 -0.10
C PRO A 260 -7.96 -2.60 -0.36
N VAL A 261 -8.61 -3.09 0.70
CA VAL A 261 -9.85 -3.86 0.63
C VAL A 261 -11.05 -2.96 0.92
N ASN A 262 -11.02 -2.20 2.01
CA ASN A 262 -12.20 -1.51 2.54
C ASN A 262 -12.28 -0.01 2.17
N GLY A 263 -11.24 0.57 1.59
CA GLY A 263 -11.20 1.99 1.22
C GLY A 263 -10.53 2.86 2.27
N ALA A 264 -10.92 4.15 2.34
CA ALA A 264 -10.38 5.09 3.32
C ALA A 264 -11.38 5.34 4.47
N TYR A 265 -10.90 5.33 5.71
CA TYR A 265 -11.72 5.58 6.90
C TYR A 265 -10.88 6.04 8.09
N TRP A 266 -11.55 6.59 9.11
CA TRP A 266 -10.93 6.92 10.39
C TRP A 266 -11.11 5.76 11.35
N MET A 267 -10.02 5.33 11.99
CA MET A 267 -9.99 4.25 12.98
C MET A 267 -9.43 4.77 14.31
N THR A 268 -9.92 4.26 15.43
CA THR A 268 -9.38 4.63 16.74
C THR A 268 -7.99 4.04 16.96
N ALA A 269 -7.16 4.73 17.72
CA ALA A 269 -5.86 4.21 18.11
C ALA A 269 -5.94 2.88 18.89
N ALA A 270 -6.98 2.69 19.69
CA ALA A 270 -7.24 1.44 20.41
C ALA A 270 -7.53 0.26 19.46
N ASP A 271 -8.34 0.50 18.42
CA ASP A 271 -8.64 -0.52 17.42
C ASP A 271 -7.40 -0.88 16.59
N LEU A 272 -6.60 0.11 16.19
CA LEU A 272 -5.33 -0.14 15.51
C LEU A 272 -4.40 -0.99 16.36
N LYS A 273 -4.24 -0.66 17.65
CA LYS A 273 -3.45 -1.47 18.61
C LYS A 273 -3.95 -2.90 18.67
N LYS A 274 -5.27 -3.11 18.76
CA LYS A 274 -5.88 -4.44 18.79
C LYS A 274 -5.60 -5.23 17.51
N CYS A 275 -5.70 -4.60 16.34
CA CYS A 275 -5.45 -5.25 15.05
C CYS A 275 -3.98 -5.66 14.88
N VAL A 276 -3.04 -4.79 15.29
CA VAL A 276 -1.60 -5.08 15.30
C VAL A 276 -1.26 -6.20 16.28
N SER A 277 -1.81 -6.15 17.50
CA SER A 277 -1.57 -7.16 18.53
C SER A 277 -2.10 -8.54 18.11
N SER A 278 -3.32 -8.57 17.55
CA SER A 278 -3.91 -9.80 16.98
C SER A 278 -3.04 -10.38 15.87
N ALA A 279 -2.48 -9.54 15.01
CA ALA A 279 -1.55 -10.00 13.98
C ALA A 279 -0.32 -10.67 14.60
N LYS A 280 0.32 -9.98 15.54
CA LYS A 280 1.52 -10.47 16.22
C LYS A 280 1.27 -11.80 16.94
N GLU A 281 0.15 -11.92 17.64
CA GLU A 281 -0.22 -13.11 18.41
C GLU A 281 -0.55 -14.31 17.52
N ASN A 282 -1.29 -14.09 16.43
CA ASN A 282 -1.82 -15.19 15.62
C ASN A 282 -0.89 -15.60 14.46
N HIS A 283 -0.09 -14.66 13.93
CA HIS A 283 0.70 -14.87 12.71
C HIS A 283 2.21 -14.71 12.91
N GLY A 284 2.66 -14.33 14.11
CA GLY A 284 4.09 -14.06 14.37
C GLY A 284 4.65 -12.89 13.57
N GLY A 285 3.78 -12.03 13.04
CA GLY A 285 4.09 -10.81 12.32
C GLY A 285 3.03 -9.76 12.63
N GLY A 286 3.39 -8.48 12.60
CA GLY A 286 2.53 -7.40 13.03
C GLY A 286 3.36 -6.20 13.48
N GLY A 287 2.80 -5.01 13.32
CA GLY A 287 3.42 -3.79 13.80
C GLY A 287 3.19 -2.60 12.88
N VAL A 288 3.92 -1.52 13.15
CA VAL A 288 3.81 -0.26 12.42
C VAL A 288 5.22 0.21 12.06
N MET A 289 5.37 0.72 10.85
CA MET A 289 6.56 1.45 10.43
C MET A 289 6.18 2.81 9.84
N THR A 290 6.91 3.84 10.24
CA THR A 290 6.78 5.18 9.69
C THR A 290 7.76 5.34 8.53
N ILE A 291 7.35 6.10 7.54
CA ILE A 291 8.07 6.24 6.28
C ILE A 291 8.12 7.70 5.83
N GLN A 292 9.25 8.06 5.22
CA GLN A 292 9.48 9.39 4.67
C GLN A 292 10.17 9.28 3.32
N LYS A 293 9.86 10.19 2.40
CA LYS A 293 10.65 10.34 1.18
C LYS A 293 12.06 10.79 1.52
N GLU A 294 13.04 10.16 0.91
CA GLU A 294 14.40 10.69 0.97
C GLU A 294 14.48 12.03 0.23
N LYS A 295 15.28 12.93 0.80
CA LYS A 295 15.68 14.14 0.09
C LYS A 295 16.45 13.76 -1.17
N ASP A 296 16.20 14.52 -2.24
CA ASP A 296 16.85 14.36 -3.54
C ASP A 296 16.70 12.97 -4.16
N ARG A 297 15.67 12.20 -3.78
CA ARG A 297 15.44 10.81 -4.22
C ARG A 297 15.55 10.60 -5.73
N LYS A 298 15.13 11.58 -6.53
CA LYS A 298 15.17 11.54 -8.00
C LYS A 298 16.59 11.58 -8.57
N THR A 299 17.56 12.05 -7.79
CA THR A 299 18.97 12.16 -8.18
C THR A 299 19.83 11.04 -7.58
N LYS A 300 19.25 10.18 -6.74
CA LYS A 300 19.99 9.06 -6.14
C LYS A 300 20.40 8.05 -7.19
N THR A 301 21.63 7.55 -7.06
CA THR A 301 22.13 6.47 -7.92
C THR A 301 21.48 5.14 -7.56
N PRO A 302 21.48 4.14 -8.45
CA PRO A 302 21.00 2.80 -8.14
C PRO A 302 21.63 2.21 -6.86
N GLU A 303 22.94 2.40 -6.66
CA GLU A 303 23.66 1.91 -5.48
C GLU A 303 23.18 2.59 -4.18
N GLN A 304 22.82 3.87 -4.24
CA GLN A 304 22.27 4.60 -3.08
C GLN A 304 20.86 4.13 -2.73
N LEU A 305 20.04 3.83 -3.74
CA LEU A 305 18.71 3.25 -3.53
C LEU A 305 18.80 1.82 -3.00
N GLU A 306 19.79 1.05 -3.45
CA GLU A 306 20.05 -0.29 -2.95
C GLU A 306 20.52 -0.27 -1.49
N ALA A 307 21.45 0.63 -1.14
CA ALA A 307 21.86 0.82 0.26
C ALA A 307 20.69 1.29 1.15
N LEU A 308 19.74 2.05 0.60
CA LEU A 308 18.51 2.39 1.30
C LEU A 308 17.61 1.15 1.48
N ALA A 309 17.44 0.33 0.46
CA ALA A 309 16.67 -0.91 0.52
C ALA A 309 17.20 -1.85 1.60
N GLN A 310 18.52 -2.07 1.68
CA GLN A 310 19.14 -2.87 2.74
C GLN A 310 18.88 -2.31 4.15
N ARG A 311 19.02 -0.99 4.33
CA ARG A 311 18.72 -0.35 5.64
C ARG A 311 17.23 -0.46 5.99
N ASN A 312 16.34 -0.37 5.01
CA ASN A 312 14.92 -0.53 5.24
C ASN A 312 14.54 -1.97 5.58
N VAL A 313 15.17 -2.98 4.97
CA VAL A 313 15.01 -4.39 5.34
C VAL A 313 15.32 -4.58 6.83
N GLU A 314 16.46 -4.10 7.29
CA GLU A 314 16.88 -4.20 8.70
C GLU A 314 15.88 -3.54 9.64
N ARG A 315 15.35 -2.37 9.27
CA ARG A 315 14.35 -1.65 10.08
C ARG A 315 13.00 -2.37 10.05
N ALA A 316 12.53 -2.84 8.91
CA ALA A 316 11.22 -3.46 8.78
C ALA A 316 11.14 -4.84 9.43
N ASN A 317 12.26 -5.57 9.55
CA ASN A 317 12.32 -6.91 10.16
C ASN A 317 11.77 -6.99 11.59
N VAL A 318 11.69 -5.88 12.33
CA VAL A 318 11.11 -5.86 13.68
C VAL A 318 9.61 -6.18 13.68
N LEU A 319 8.92 -6.04 12.55
CA LEU A 319 7.50 -6.41 12.38
C LEU A 319 7.30 -7.93 12.24
N GLY A 320 8.38 -8.73 12.18
CA GLY A 320 8.30 -10.19 12.06
C GLY A 320 8.52 -10.71 10.63
N LYS A 321 8.21 -11.99 10.42
CA LYS A 321 8.53 -12.72 9.16
C LYS A 321 7.29 -13.11 8.34
N GLY A 322 6.09 -12.85 8.83
CA GLY A 322 4.86 -13.20 8.12
C GLY A 322 4.63 -12.33 6.89
N ASN A 323 4.07 -12.91 5.82
CA ASN A 323 3.70 -12.19 4.61
C ASN A 323 2.31 -11.57 4.76
N GLY A 324 2.17 -10.26 4.50
CA GLY A 324 0.88 -9.59 4.43
C GLY A 324 0.20 -9.90 3.10
N GLY A 325 -0.29 -11.13 2.94
CA GLY A 325 -0.67 -11.69 1.64
C GLY A 325 -2.10 -12.14 1.54
N ALA A 326 -3.00 -11.86 2.48
CA ALA A 326 -4.33 -12.41 2.29
C ALA A 326 -5.41 -11.58 3.00
N SER A 327 -6.29 -10.95 2.21
CA SER A 327 -7.53 -10.34 2.67
C SER A 327 -8.48 -10.24 1.48
N ARG A 328 -9.75 -10.62 1.63
CA ARG A 328 -10.81 -10.30 0.66
C ARG A 328 -11.81 -9.37 1.32
N ARG A 329 -12.48 -8.53 0.52
CA ARG A 329 -13.73 -7.90 0.95
C ARG A 329 -14.67 -9.02 1.41
N ALA A 330 -15.19 -8.93 2.63
CA ALA A 330 -16.34 -9.71 2.99
C ALA A 330 -17.49 -9.24 2.09
N SER A 331 -17.82 -10.02 1.06
CA SER A 331 -19.11 -9.91 0.41
C SER A 331 -20.15 -10.19 1.48
N ILE A 332 -20.89 -9.17 1.91
CA ILE A 332 -22.11 -9.33 2.69
C ILE A 332 -23.06 -10.18 1.83
N ALA A 333 -23.26 -11.42 2.26
CA ALA A 333 -24.31 -12.37 1.87
C ALA A 333 -24.77 -12.40 0.39
N GLU A 334 -24.26 -13.37 -0.38
CA GLU A 334 -25.13 -14.09 -1.32
C GLU A 334 -25.74 -15.27 -0.55
N SER A 335 -26.84 -15.01 0.16
CA SER A 335 -27.70 -16.07 0.68
C SER A 335 -28.45 -16.69 -0.50
N SER A 336 -28.30 -18.01 -0.65
CA SER A 336 -29.08 -18.86 -1.57
C SER A 336 -30.56 -18.89 -1.23
#